data_AF-A0A841U3J9-F1
#
_entry.id   AF-A0A841U3J9-F1
#
_cell.length_a   1.000
_cell.length_b   1.000
_cell.length_c   1.000
_cell.angle_alpha   90.00
_cell.angle_beta   90.00
_cell.angle_gamma   90.00
#
_symmetry.space_group_name_H-M   'P 1'
#
loop_
_entity.id
_entity.type
_entity.pdbx_description
1 polymer ?
#
loop_
_entity_poly.entity_id
_entity_poly.type
_entity_poly.pdbx_seq_one_letter_code
_entity_poly.pdbx_strand_id
1 'polypeptide(L)'
;MAGHPAYILYTVLMGIALLIGGIALLASRRNKVVFRVFVASLPVFLAVQCYYWIPDANRYAKGYLFPSRTYSCADAEELRDLVLPLPRRTVLTGKEDACSPNYATPWGIEAYRSFYKDELEALRSRGVIREYRYIEAKESGRTVRWSYVAVLPSGSELEILLREAEGSGLMTIDYKENQGTPSA
;
A
#
# COMPACT_ATOMS: atom_id res chain seq x y z
N MET A 1 -4.25 11.26 4.82
CA MET A 1 -5.66 10.89 5.03
C MET A 1 -6.20 11.22 6.43
N ALA A 2 -5.38 11.75 7.36
CA ALA A 2 -5.92 12.47 8.52
C ALA A 2 -6.53 13.79 8.04
N GLY A 3 -7.85 13.95 8.10
CA GLY A 3 -8.52 15.18 7.67
C GLY A 3 -9.89 15.03 7.02
N HIS A 4 -10.40 13.81 6.76
CA HIS A 4 -11.78 13.70 6.28
C HIS A 4 -12.74 13.99 7.44
N PRO A 5 -13.64 15.00 7.33
CA PRO A 5 -14.46 15.49 8.44
C PRO A 5 -15.40 14.41 9.01
N ALA A 6 -15.76 13.41 8.20
CA ALA A 6 -16.53 12.25 8.63
C ALA A 6 -15.87 11.45 9.76
N TYR A 7 -14.54 11.32 9.76
CA TYR A 7 -13.82 10.59 10.82
C TYR A 7 -13.82 11.34 12.15
N ILE A 8 -13.75 12.68 12.09
CA ILE A 8 -13.82 13.53 13.26
C ILE A 8 -15.20 13.40 13.90
N LEU A 9 -16.26 13.51 13.09
CA LEU A 9 -17.65 13.35 13.57
C LEU A 9 -17.88 11.96 14.17
N TYR A 10 -17.42 10.90 13.51
CA TYR A 10 -17.54 9.54 14.02
C TYR A 10 -16.83 9.36 15.37
N THR A 11 -15.62 9.89 15.51
CA THR A 11 -14.84 9.81 16.75
C THR A 11 -15.55 10.55 17.89
N VAL A 12 -16.10 11.73 17.62
CA VAL A 12 -16.84 12.53 18.61
C VAL A 12 -18.10 11.80 19.06
N LEU A 13 -18.90 11.28 18.13
CA LEU A 13 -20.11 10.51 18.45
C LEU A 13 -19.79 9.26 19.28
N MET A 14 -18.73 8.55 18.90
CA MET A 14 -18.23 7.38 19.64
C MET A 14 -17.75 7.74 21.05
N GLY A 15 -17.06 8.86 21.22
CA GLY A 15 -16.65 9.38 22.52
C GLY A 15 -17.85 9.72 23.42
N ILE A 16 -18.88 10.38 22.86
CA ILE A 16 -20.13 10.69 23.58
C ILE A 16 -20.84 9.40 24.00
N ALA A 17 -20.95 8.42 23.12
CA ALA A 17 -21.57 7.13 23.42
C ALA A 17 -20.85 6.39 24.56
N LEU A 18 -19.51 6.42 24.57
CA LEU A 18 -18.71 5.87 25.67
C LEU A 18 -18.94 6.59 26.99
N LEU A 19 -19.07 7.91 26.96
CA LEU A 19 -19.26 8.76 28.12
C LEU A 19 -20.65 8.52 28.75
N ILE A 20 -21.69 8.47 27.91
CA ILE A 20 -23.05 8.10 28.33
C ILE A 20 -23.07 6.66 28.88
N GLY A 21 -22.43 5.72 28.17
CA GLY A 21 -22.31 4.33 28.59
C GLY A 21 -21.60 4.19 29.94
N GLY A 22 -20.52 4.92 30.15
CA GLY A 22 -19.76 4.93 31.41
C GLY A 22 -20.54 5.51 32.59
N ILE A 23 -21.28 6.62 32.37
CA ILE A 23 -22.16 7.21 33.40
C ILE A 23 -23.30 6.23 33.75
N ALA A 24 -23.94 5.62 32.75
CA ALA A 24 -24.98 4.63 32.96
C ALA A 24 -24.45 3.40 33.73
N LEU A 25 -23.23 2.96 33.45
CA LEU A 25 -22.55 1.87 34.16
C LEU A 25 -22.29 2.21 35.63
N LEU A 26 -21.82 3.44 35.90
CA LEU A 26 -21.56 3.96 37.24
C LEU A 26 -22.85 4.11 38.06
N ALA A 27 -23.95 4.52 37.41
CA ALA A 27 -25.27 4.58 38.03
C ALA A 27 -25.85 3.17 38.31
N SER A 28 -25.54 2.18 37.46
CA SER A 28 -26.07 0.82 37.53
C SER A 28 -25.10 -0.20 38.16
N ARG A 29 -24.35 0.23 39.20
CA ARG A 29 -23.29 -0.52 39.91
C ARG A 29 -23.63 -1.95 40.36
N ARG A 30 -24.90 -2.36 40.35
CA ARG A 30 -25.33 -3.71 40.72
C ARG A 30 -25.23 -4.73 39.60
N ASN A 31 -25.19 -4.32 38.33
CA ASN A 31 -25.31 -5.25 37.22
C ASN A 31 -23.94 -5.73 36.70
N LYS A 32 -23.38 -6.72 37.39
CA LYS A 32 -22.03 -7.28 37.13
C LYS A 32 -21.82 -7.75 35.68
N VAL A 33 -22.89 -8.20 35.00
CA VAL A 33 -22.82 -8.64 33.60
C VAL A 33 -22.54 -7.46 32.67
N VAL A 34 -23.28 -6.37 32.82
CA VAL A 34 -23.11 -5.14 32.02
C VAL A 34 -21.72 -4.56 32.21
N PHE A 35 -21.23 -4.56 33.45
CA PHE A 35 -19.86 -4.12 33.74
C PHE A 35 -18.79 -4.96 33.02
N ARG A 36 -18.90 -6.29 33.04
CA ARG A 36 -17.96 -7.18 32.34
C ARG A 36 -17.99 -6.96 30.83
N VAL A 37 -19.19 -6.81 30.24
CA VAL A 37 -19.34 -6.55 28.80
C VAL A 37 -18.70 -5.22 28.41
N PHE A 38 -18.93 -4.17 29.19
CA PHE A 38 -18.33 -2.85 28.95
C PHE A 38 -16.79 -2.91 29.01
N VAL A 39 -16.24 -3.50 30.08
CA VAL A 39 -14.78 -3.65 30.23
C VAL A 39 -14.19 -4.50 29.10
N ALA A 40 -14.88 -5.55 28.65
CA ALA A 40 -14.45 -6.37 27.52
C ALA A 40 -14.55 -5.65 26.16
N SER A 41 -15.47 -4.69 26.02
CA SER A 41 -15.63 -3.88 24.80
C SER A 41 -14.59 -2.77 24.67
N LEU A 42 -14.03 -2.30 25.79
CA LEU A 42 -13.07 -1.19 25.82
C LEU A 42 -11.79 -1.47 24.99
N PRO A 43 -11.13 -2.64 25.06
CA PRO A 43 -9.99 -2.97 24.21
C PRO A 43 -10.34 -2.95 22.72
N VAL A 44 -11.52 -3.47 22.35
CA VAL A 44 -11.99 -3.49 20.95
C VAL A 44 -12.20 -2.06 20.47
N PHE A 45 -12.82 -1.22 21.29
CA PHE A 45 -12.99 0.20 21.01
C PHE A 45 -11.63 0.89 20.79
N LEU A 46 -10.68 0.69 21.71
CA LEU A 46 -9.35 1.29 21.60
C LEU A 46 -8.62 0.83 20.34
N ALA A 47 -8.70 -0.45 19.99
CA ALA A 47 -8.12 -0.99 18.76
C ALA A 47 -8.71 -0.32 17.51
N VAL A 48 -10.04 -0.13 17.48
CA VAL A 48 -10.73 0.59 16.39
C VAL A 48 -10.27 2.05 16.32
N GLN A 49 -10.16 2.75 17.47
CA GLN A 49 -9.67 4.12 17.48
C GLN A 49 -8.22 4.20 16.98
N CYS A 50 -7.33 3.33 17.45
CA CYS A 50 -5.95 3.26 16.97
C CYS A 50 -5.89 3.01 15.46
N TYR A 51 -6.74 2.13 14.91
CA TYR A 51 -6.80 1.87 13.47
C TYR A 51 -7.18 3.11 12.64
N TYR A 52 -8.03 4.00 13.15
CA TYR A 52 -8.44 5.21 12.46
C TYR A 52 -7.50 6.40 12.69
N TRP A 53 -6.96 6.53 13.91
CA TRP A 53 -6.17 7.70 14.31
C TRP A 53 -4.67 7.56 14.07
N ILE A 54 -4.13 6.34 14.03
CA ILE A 54 -2.71 6.10 13.79
C ILE A 54 -2.54 5.64 12.33
N PRO A 55 -2.03 6.51 11.43
CA PRO A 55 -1.89 6.16 10.01
C PRO A 55 -1.05 4.90 9.78
N ASP A 56 -0.02 4.69 10.60
CA ASP A 56 0.84 3.51 10.51
C ASP A 56 0.10 2.23 10.90
N ALA A 57 -0.73 2.28 11.96
CA ALA A 57 -1.57 1.16 12.33
C ALA A 57 -2.60 0.84 11.24
N ASN A 58 -3.16 1.87 10.60
CA ASN A 58 -4.07 1.71 9.47
C ASN A 58 -3.39 1.00 8.29
N ARG A 59 -2.23 1.49 7.87
CA ARG A 59 -1.43 0.92 6.77
C ARG A 59 -1.01 -0.51 7.10
N TYR A 60 -0.54 -0.75 8.32
CA TYR A 60 -0.13 -2.07 8.78
C TYR A 60 -1.30 -3.06 8.75
N ALA A 61 -2.44 -2.70 9.34
CA ALA A 61 -3.63 -3.55 9.35
C ALA A 61 -4.15 -3.83 7.92
N LYS A 62 -4.18 -2.81 7.05
CA LYS A 62 -4.52 -2.99 5.63
C LYS A 62 -3.55 -3.96 4.92
N GLY A 63 -2.26 -3.91 5.25
CA GLY A 63 -1.26 -4.83 4.71
C GLY A 63 -1.51 -6.29 5.07
N TYR A 64 -2.15 -6.56 6.22
CA TYR A 64 -2.54 -7.92 6.61
C TYR A 64 -3.90 -8.34 6.06
N LEU A 65 -4.89 -7.45 6.13
CA LEU A 65 -6.28 -7.78 5.79
C LEU A 65 -6.55 -7.74 4.29
N PHE A 66 -5.95 -6.78 3.58
CA PHE A 66 -6.21 -6.51 2.16
C PHE A 66 -4.91 -6.29 1.36
N PRO A 67 -3.95 -7.24 1.36
CA PRO A 67 -2.73 -7.09 0.59
C PRO A 67 -3.01 -7.18 -0.92
N SER A 68 -2.49 -6.22 -1.67
CA SER A 68 -2.31 -6.31 -3.11
C SER A 68 -1.16 -7.26 -3.40
N ARG A 69 -1.43 -8.34 -4.15
CA ARG A 69 -0.44 -9.40 -4.45
C ARG A 69 0.15 -9.30 -5.84
N THR A 70 -0.57 -8.70 -6.76
CA THR A 70 -0.20 -8.62 -8.17
C THR A 70 -0.59 -7.26 -8.71
N TYR A 71 0.24 -6.75 -9.61
CA TYR A 71 -0.09 -5.65 -10.50
C TYR A 71 -0.70 -6.20 -11.78
N SER A 72 -1.70 -5.49 -12.28
CA SER A 72 -2.34 -5.74 -13.58
C SER A 72 -2.85 -4.40 -14.13
N CYS A 73 -2.54 -4.07 -15.37
CA CYS A 73 -3.20 -2.97 -16.08
C CYS A 73 -4.18 -3.51 -17.11
N ALA A 74 -5.42 -3.02 -17.08
CA ALA A 74 -6.45 -3.41 -18.04
C ALA A 74 -6.43 -2.57 -19.33
N ASP A 75 -5.85 -1.37 -19.27
CA ASP A 75 -5.96 -0.37 -20.34
C ASP A 75 -4.86 -0.50 -21.40
N ALA A 76 -3.75 -1.17 -21.06
CA ALA A 76 -2.69 -1.51 -22.01
C ALA A 76 -2.80 -3.00 -22.39
N GLU A 77 -3.08 -3.28 -23.67
CA GLU A 77 -3.32 -4.64 -24.16
C GLU A 77 -2.11 -5.56 -23.93
N GLU A 78 -0.89 -5.05 -24.09
CA GLU A 78 0.34 -5.81 -23.83
C GLU A 78 0.60 -6.10 -22.34
N LEU A 79 -0.01 -5.33 -21.43
CA LEU A 79 0.07 -5.57 -19.98
C LEU A 79 -1.04 -6.47 -19.45
N ARG A 80 -2.05 -6.78 -20.28
CA ARG A 80 -3.23 -7.53 -19.84
C ARG A 80 -2.89 -8.92 -19.33
N ASP A 81 -1.92 -9.56 -19.98
CA ASP A 81 -1.42 -10.89 -19.62
C ASP A 81 -0.17 -10.83 -18.73
N LEU A 82 0.38 -9.64 -18.48
CA LEU A 82 1.53 -9.45 -17.60
C LEU A 82 1.08 -9.42 -16.13
N VAL A 83 1.40 -10.49 -15.41
CA VAL A 83 1.22 -10.55 -13.95
C VAL A 83 2.55 -10.27 -13.27
N LEU A 84 2.73 -9.04 -12.81
CA LEU A 84 3.89 -8.65 -12.00
C LEU A 84 3.56 -8.84 -10.51
N PRO A 85 4.26 -9.74 -9.79
CA PRO A 85 4.01 -9.95 -8.37
C PRO A 85 4.46 -8.74 -7.55
N LEU A 86 3.70 -8.45 -6.49
CA LEU A 86 4.00 -7.40 -5.54
C LEU A 86 4.54 -8.02 -4.23
N PRO A 87 5.42 -7.31 -3.51
CA PRO A 87 5.89 -7.78 -2.21
C PRO A 87 4.72 -8.03 -1.24
N ARG A 88 4.91 -8.93 -0.27
CA ARG A 88 3.86 -9.23 0.71
C ARG A 88 3.48 -7.99 1.51
N ARG A 89 2.19 -7.84 1.86
CA ARG A 89 1.65 -6.70 2.62
C ARG A 89 1.74 -5.36 1.90
N THR A 90 1.94 -5.38 0.58
CA THR A 90 1.79 -4.20 -0.26
C THR A 90 0.32 -3.81 -0.32
N VAL A 91 0.00 -2.52 -0.19
CA VAL A 91 -1.37 -2.00 -0.17
C VAL A 91 -1.51 -0.93 -1.23
N LEU A 92 -2.53 -1.05 -2.09
CA LEU A 92 -2.88 0.03 -3.00
C LEU A 92 -3.34 1.26 -2.21
N THR A 93 -2.64 2.37 -2.38
CA THR A 93 -2.93 3.65 -1.71
C THR A 93 -3.62 4.65 -2.61
N GLY A 94 -3.49 4.50 -3.92
CA GLY A 94 -4.12 5.35 -4.92
C GLY A 94 -3.69 4.96 -6.33
N LYS A 95 -4.23 5.68 -7.31
CA LYS A 95 -3.83 5.60 -8.71
C LYS A 95 -3.61 7.03 -9.21
N GLU A 96 -2.51 7.27 -9.89
CA GLU A 96 -2.32 8.51 -10.65
C GLU A 96 -3.09 8.41 -11.96
N ASP A 97 -2.88 7.32 -12.70
CA ASP A 97 -3.58 6.95 -13.93
C ASP A 97 -3.93 5.46 -13.95
N ALA A 98 -4.57 4.99 -15.03
CA ALA A 98 -5.06 3.62 -15.14
C ALA A 98 -3.98 2.53 -14.99
N CYS A 99 -2.78 2.76 -15.55
CA CYS A 99 -1.63 1.86 -15.45
C CYS A 99 -0.57 2.30 -14.44
N SER A 100 -0.79 3.41 -13.70
CA SER A 100 0.20 4.00 -12.79
C SER A 100 -0.26 4.03 -11.32
N PRO A 101 -0.41 2.86 -10.67
CA PRO A 101 -0.83 2.75 -9.27
C PRO A 101 0.29 3.06 -8.28
N ASN A 102 -0.13 3.62 -7.13
CA ASN A 102 0.72 3.89 -5.98
C ASN A 102 0.43 2.89 -4.85
N TYR A 103 1.46 2.22 -4.38
CA TYR A 103 1.40 1.23 -3.32
C TYR A 103 2.23 1.63 -2.10
N ALA A 104 1.71 1.38 -0.90
CA ALA A 104 2.52 1.39 0.31
C ALA A 104 3.03 -0.03 0.60
N THR A 105 4.31 -0.17 0.90
CA THR A 105 4.92 -1.43 1.28
C THR A 105 5.76 -1.27 2.55
N PRO A 106 5.71 -2.23 3.50
CA PRO A 106 6.59 -2.22 4.66
C PRO A 106 8.02 -2.70 4.32
N TRP A 107 8.29 -3.05 3.06
CA TRP A 107 9.57 -3.61 2.66
C TRP A 107 10.61 -2.50 2.53
N GLY A 108 11.76 -2.69 3.18
CA GLY A 108 12.93 -1.85 3.00
C GLY A 108 13.60 -2.06 1.64
N ILE A 109 14.56 -1.20 1.33
CA ILE A 109 15.26 -1.14 0.03
C ILE A 109 15.92 -2.48 -0.32
N GLU A 110 16.59 -3.13 0.64
CA GLU A 110 17.26 -4.41 0.40
C GLU A 110 16.28 -5.51 0.03
N ALA A 111 15.16 -5.60 0.76
CA ALA A 111 14.11 -6.57 0.51
C ALA A 111 13.41 -6.31 -0.82
N TYR A 112 13.17 -5.04 -1.16
CA TYR A 112 12.66 -4.64 -2.48
C TYR A 112 13.61 -5.06 -3.60
N ARG A 113 14.92 -4.81 -3.43
CA ARG A 113 15.94 -5.13 -4.42
C ARG A 113 16.05 -6.63 -4.64
N SER A 114 16.14 -7.42 -3.58
CA SER A 114 16.22 -8.87 -3.71
C SER A 114 14.95 -9.45 -4.36
N PHE A 115 13.78 -9.02 -3.90
CA PHE A 115 12.49 -9.46 -4.43
C PHE A 115 12.38 -9.22 -5.94
N TYR A 116 12.54 -7.97 -6.39
CA TYR A 116 12.35 -7.68 -7.81
C TYR A 116 13.47 -8.19 -8.70
N LYS A 117 14.70 -8.34 -8.18
CA LYS A 117 15.75 -9.02 -8.93
C LYS A 117 15.33 -10.45 -9.28
N ASP A 118 14.87 -11.22 -8.30
CA ASP A 118 14.50 -12.62 -8.51
C ASP A 118 13.25 -12.75 -9.40
N GLU A 119 12.24 -11.90 -9.18
CA GLU A 119 11.00 -11.92 -9.97
C GLU A 119 11.21 -11.48 -11.43
N LEU A 120 12.01 -10.43 -11.67
CA LEU A 120 12.32 -9.97 -13.02
C LEU A 120 13.22 -10.95 -13.76
N GLU A 121 14.15 -11.61 -13.08
CA GLU A 121 14.94 -12.70 -13.64
C GLU A 121 14.05 -13.89 -14.07
N ALA A 122 13.07 -14.25 -13.24
CA ALA A 122 12.09 -15.28 -13.56
C ALA A 122 11.17 -14.86 -14.73
N LEU A 123 10.82 -13.58 -14.86
CA LEU A 123 10.06 -13.07 -16.00
C LEU A 123 10.89 -13.07 -17.28
N ARG A 124 12.18 -12.73 -17.20
CA ARG A 124 13.11 -12.75 -18.34
C ARG A 124 13.31 -14.16 -18.87
N SER A 125 13.58 -15.12 -17.98
CA SER A 125 13.78 -16.53 -18.37
C SER A 125 12.54 -17.16 -19.00
N ARG A 126 11.33 -16.68 -18.69
CA ARG A 126 10.07 -17.08 -19.33
C ARG A 126 9.79 -16.34 -20.65
N GLY A 127 10.64 -15.39 -21.06
CA GLY A 127 10.44 -14.58 -22.26
C GLY A 127 9.32 -13.53 -22.13
N VAL A 128 8.82 -13.29 -20.91
CA VAL A 128 7.76 -12.31 -20.64
C VAL A 128 8.30 -10.87 -20.75
N ILE A 129 9.55 -10.68 -20.34
CA ILE A 129 10.29 -9.44 -20.54
C ILE A 129 11.58 -9.74 -21.31
N ARG A 130 12.06 -8.77 -22.08
CA ARG A 130 13.29 -8.89 -22.86
C ARG A 130 14.53 -8.69 -21.97
N GLU A 131 14.53 -7.62 -21.18
CA GLU A 131 15.63 -7.25 -20.31
C GLU A 131 15.12 -6.41 -19.14
N TYR A 132 15.95 -6.26 -18.10
CA TYR A 132 15.67 -5.34 -17.01
C TYR A 132 16.96 -4.70 -16.50
N ARG A 133 16.86 -3.49 -15.98
CA ARG A 133 17.97 -2.74 -15.39
C ARG A 133 17.56 -2.10 -14.07
N TYR A 134 18.52 -1.97 -13.18
CA TYR A 134 18.35 -1.34 -11.88
C TYR A 134 18.99 0.05 -11.88
N ILE A 135 18.26 1.04 -11.38
CA ILE A 135 18.64 2.46 -11.39
C ILE A 135 18.57 2.99 -9.96
N GLU A 136 19.65 3.64 -9.52
CA GLU A 136 19.69 4.40 -8.27
C GLU A 136 19.91 5.87 -8.60
N ALA A 137 18.96 6.73 -8.25
CA ALA A 137 19.15 8.17 -8.38
C ALA A 137 19.49 8.80 -7.02
N LYS A 138 20.56 9.61 -7.03
CA LYS A 138 20.99 10.40 -5.89
C LYS A 138 20.62 11.85 -6.11
N GLU A 139 20.03 12.47 -5.10
CA GLU A 139 19.74 13.90 -5.07
C GLU A 139 20.52 14.50 -3.90
N SER A 140 21.33 15.52 -4.16
CA SER A 140 22.20 16.16 -3.17
C SER A 140 23.09 15.18 -2.37
N GLY A 141 23.58 14.11 -3.02
CA GLY A 141 24.46 13.11 -2.41
C GLY A 141 23.76 12.01 -1.60
N ARG A 142 22.43 12.06 -1.43
CA ARG A 142 21.64 10.99 -0.81
C ARG A 142 20.85 10.23 -1.88
N THR A 143 20.86 8.90 -1.82
CA THR A 143 20.00 8.09 -2.70
C THR A 143 18.55 8.27 -2.28
N VAL A 144 17.72 8.82 -3.17
CA VAL A 144 16.29 9.12 -2.92
C VAL A 144 15.36 8.26 -3.76
N ARG A 145 15.90 7.59 -4.79
CA ARG A 145 15.11 6.85 -5.78
C ARG A 145 15.77 5.53 -6.11
N TRP A 146 15.03 4.43 -5.98
CA TRP A 146 15.46 3.09 -6.41
C TRP A 146 14.43 2.55 -7.38
N SER A 147 14.80 2.26 -8.63
CA SER A 147 13.87 1.71 -9.60
C SER A 147 14.44 0.52 -10.39
N TYR A 148 13.53 -0.37 -10.78
CA TYR A 148 13.76 -1.35 -11.83
C TYR A 148 13.02 -0.91 -13.07
N VAL A 149 13.69 -0.95 -14.21
CA VAL A 149 13.06 -0.74 -15.52
C VAL A 149 13.10 -2.06 -16.26
N ALA A 150 11.93 -2.65 -16.52
CA ALA A 150 11.78 -3.85 -17.31
C ALA A 150 11.34 -3.47 -18.73
N VAL A 151 12.02 -4.01 -19.74
CA VAL A 151 11.71 -3.77 -21.15
C VAL A 151 10.90 -4.96 -21.66
N LEU A 152 9.72 -4.68 -22.20
CA LEU A 152 8.82 -5.66 -22.77
C LEU A 152 9.28 -6.10 -24.18
N PRO A 153 8.75 -7.21 -24.73
CA PRO A 153 9.07 -7.64 -26.09
C PRO A 153 8.76 -6.60 -27.17
N SER A 154 7.76 -5.75 -26.96
CA SER A 154 7.39 -4.61 -27.82
C SER A 154 8.39 -3.43 -27.78
N GLY A 155 9.30 -3.43 -26.79
CA GLY A 155 10.20 -2.32 -26.50
C GLY A 155 9.63 -1.29 -25.53
N SER A 156 8.36 -1.42 -25.11
CA SER A 156 7.79 -0.60 -24.04
C SER A 156 8.51 -0.85 -22.71
N GLU A 157 8.47 0.13 -21.81
CA GLU A 157 9.14 0.06 -20.52
C GLU A 157 8.13 0.07 -19.35
N LEU A 158 8.35 -0.83 -18.39
CA LEU A 158 7.67 -0.86 -17.11
C LEU A 158 8.66 -0.44 -16.02
N GLU A 159 8.47 0.74 -15.44
CA GLU A 159 9.28 1.26 -14.35
C GLU A 159 8.63 0.94 -13.00
N ILE A 160 9.28 0.10 -12.21
CA ILE A 160 8.91 -0.21 -10.83
C ILE A 160 9.80 0.65 -9.95
N LEU A 161 9.21 1.61 -9.25
CA LEU A 161 9.89 2.62 -8.47
C LEU A 161 9.60 2.43 -6.98
N LEU A 162 10.62 2.49 -6.12
CA LEU A 162 10.49 2.64 -4.68
C LEU A 162 11.04 4.00 -4.24
N ARG A 163 10.25 4.73 -3.46
CA ARG A 163 10.63 5.93 -2.73
C ARG A 163 10.51 5.67 -1.24
N GLU A 164 11.42 6.25 -0.46
CA GLU A 164 11.29 6.22 0.99
C GLU A 164 10.24 7.24 1.43
N ALA A 165 9.26 6.79 2.22
CA ALA A 165 8.31 7.66 2.92
C ALA A 165 8.40 7.36 4.42
N GLU A 166 8.03 8.32 5.27
CA GLU A 166 8.11 8.16 6.74
C GLU A 166 7.49 6.82 7.20
N GLY A 167 8.36 5.90 7.65
CA GLY A 167 7.99 4.58 8.17
C GLY A 167 7.56 3.52 7.13
N SER A 168 7.51 3.81 5.83
CA SER A 168 7.12 2.84 4.79
C SER A 168 7.66 3.19 3.40
N GLY A 169 7.92 2.18 2.56
CA GLY A 169 8.24 2.41 1.16
C GLY A 169 6.99 2.76 0.36
N LEU A 170 7.04 3.83 -0.43
CA LEU A 170 6.04 4.12 -1.44
C LEU A 170 6.53 3.57 -2.77
N MET A 171 5.82 2.60 -3.31
CA MET A 171 6.13 1.95 -4.57
C MET A 171 5.17 2.40 -5.66
N THR A 172 5.68 2.84 -6.80
CA THR A 172 4.91 3.23 -7.97
C THR A 172 5.30 2.31 -9.12
N ILE A 173 4.34 1.85 -9.91
CA ILE A 173 4.61 1.11 -11.14
C ILE A 173 4.10 1.98 -12.27
N ASP A 174 4.97 2.34 -13.21
CA ASP A 174 4.65 3.23 -14.33
C ASP A 174 4.92 2.54 -15.66
N TYR A 175 3.99 2.68 -16.60
CA TYR A 175 4.06 2.06 -17.91
C TYR A 175 4.28 3.13 -18.98
N LYS A 176 5.32 2.95 -19.78
CA LYS A 176 5.68 3.83 -20.89
C LYS A 176 5.63 3.03 -22.18
N GLU A 177 4.60 3.30 -22.96
CA GLU A 177 4.44 2.73 -24.29
C GLU A 177 5.58 3.17 -25.20
N ASN A 178 6.15 2.22 -25.94
CA ASN A 178 7.10 2.52 -26.99
C ASN A 178 6.36 3.22 -28.14
N GLN A 179 6.44 4.55 -28.17
CA GLN A 179 6.04 5.34 -29.33
C GLN A 179 7.08 5.11 -30.43
N GLY A 180 7.00 3.94 -31.07
CA GLY A 180 7.85 3.59 -32.19
C GLY A 180 7.92 4.77 -33.15
N THR A 181 9.13 5.20 -33.49
CA THR A 181 9.32 6.24 -34.49
C THR A 181 8.56 5.77 -35.73
N PRO A 182 7.56 6.52 -36.23
CA PRO A 182 6.82 6.09 -37.40
C PRO A 182 7.85 5.88 -38.50
N SER A 183 7.91 4.66 -39.02
CA SER A 183 8.77 4.31 -40.13
C SER A 183 8.31 5.16 -41.31
N ALA A 184 9.08 6.20 -41.63
CA ALA A 184 8.88 7.04 -42.80
C ALA A 184 9.24 6.29 -44.08
#